data_AF-A0A354A2J1-F1
#
_entry.id   AF-A0A354A2J1-F1
#
_cell.length_a   1.000
_cell.length_b   1.000
_cell.length_c   1.000
_cell.angle_alpha   90.00
_cell.angle_beta   90.00
_cell.angle_gamma   90.00
#
_symmetry.space_group_name_H-M   'P 1'
#
loop_
_entity.id
_entity.type
_entity.pdbx_description
1 polymer ?
#
loop_
_entity_poly.entity_id
_entity_poly.type
_entity_poly.pdbx_seq_one_letter_code
_entity_poly.pdbx_strand_id
1 'polypeptide(L)'
;MEKLKKGADVAFLTLGDPTIYSTFFYLYDKLLQLDPGLNIQIIPGVSSITASAATARISLGLGNESIAVLPANYLDNLRTTLKSFDTVVLMKVNKVLDEIISLLQEMGLISNAVCVSRAGMGDETIYRDITKIKQEALNYFSVVIVRK
;
A
#
# COMPACT_ATOMS: atom_id res chain seq x y z
N MET A 1 9.81 -23.62 12.51
CA MET A 1 9.46 -24.87 13.23
C MET A 1 10.41 -25.24 14.36
N GLU A 2 11.73 -25.18 14.21
CA GLU A 2 12.65 -25.64 15.28
C GLU A 2 12.41 -24.98 16.65
N LYS A 3 12.22 -23.65 16.69
CA LYS A 3 11.93 -22.91 17.93
C LYS A 3 10.54 -23.25 18.51
N LEU A 4 9.52 -23.29 17.66
CA LEU A 4 8.14 -23.64 18.05
C LEU A 4 8.07 -25.05 18.66
N LYS A 5 8.77 -26.02 18.08
CA LYS A 5 8.86 -27.40 18.60
C LYS A 5 9.52 -27.50 19.98
N LYS A 6 10.31 -26.49 20.37
CA LYS A 6 10.91 -26.37 21.70
C LYS A 6 10.01 -25.63 22.69
N GLY A 7 8.77 -25.30 22.31
CA GLY A 7 7.81 -24.56 23.14
C GLY A 7 8.05 -23.06 23.23
N ALA A 8 8.89 -22.49 22.35
CA ALA A 8 9.18 -21.06 22.35
C ALA A 8 8.18 -20.29 21.47
N ASP A 9 7.79 -19.10 21.92
CA ASP A 9 7.02 -18.14 21.12
C ASP A 9 7.90 -17.49 20.05
N VAL A 10 7.32 -17.25 18.87
CA VAL A 10 8.02 -16.64 17.73
C VAL A 10 7.17 -15.52 17.15
N ALA A 11 7.78 -14.33 17.02
CA ALA A 11 7.16 -13.19 16.35
C ALA A 11 7.70 -13.04 14.92
N PHE A 12 6.81 -12.88 13.95
CA PHE A 12 7.14 -12.47 12.59
C PHE A 12 6.75 -11.00 12.42
N LEU A 13 7.75 -10.13 12.30
CA LEU A 13 7.52 -8.69 12.18
C LEU A 13 7.22 -8.32 10.72
N THR A 14 6.16 -7.54 10.52
CA THR A 14 5.77 -6.97 9.23
C THR A 14 5.80 -5.45 9.28
N LEU A 15 6.25 -4.82 8.21
CA LEU A 15 6.01 -3.39 8.01
C LEU A 15 4.55 -3.16 7.64
N GLY A 16 3.91 -2.18 8.28
CA GLY A 16 2.51 -1.87 8.05
C GLY A 16 1.60 -2.87 8.75
N ASP A 17 0.76 -3.54 7.97
CA ASP A 17 -0.24 -4.49 8.49
C ASP A 17 -0.01 -5.89 7.90
N PRO A 18 -0.04 -6.97 8.72
CA PRO A 18 0.22 -8.33 8.25
C PRO A 18 -0.83 -8.86 7.27
N THR A 19 -1.99 -8.20 7.12
CA THR A 19 -3.10 -8.61 6.25
C THR A 19 -3.15 -7.87 4.92
N ILE A 20 -2.34 -6.81 4.74
CA ILE A 20 -2.35 -5.98 3.53
C ILE A 20 -1.04 -6.14 2.76
N TYR A 21 -1.06 -6.88 1.64
CA TYR A 21 0.09 -7.13 0.75
C TYR A 21 1.38 -7.58 1.47
N SER A 22 1.22 -8.28 2.59
CA SER A 22 2.31 -8.81 3.41
C SER A 22 2.70 -10.21 2.96
N THR A 23 3.99 -10.53 3.02
CA THR A 23 4.50 -11.88 2.77
C THR A 23 4.19 -12.85 3.91
N PHE A 24 3.66 -12.35 5.04
CA PHE A 24 3.30 -13.17 6.19
C PHE A 24 2.32 -14.29 5.83
N PHE A 25 1.33 -14.04 4.97
CA PHE A 25 0.34 -15.06 4.63
C PHE A 25 0.91 -16.26 3.86
N TYR A 26 1.99 -16.08 3.07
CA TYR A 26 2.71 -17.21 2.47
C TYR A 26 3.36 -18.11 3.54
N LEU A 27 3.84 -17.52 4.64
CA LEU A 27 4.38 -18.25 5.77
C LEU A 27 3.26 -18.88 6.61
N TYR A 28 2.18 -18.14 6.86
CA TYR A 28 1.01 -18.58 7.61
C TYR A 28 0.47 -19.91 7.06
N ASP A 29 0.16 -19.96 5.76
CA ASP A 29 -0.36 -21.16 5.11
C ASP A 29 0.61 -22.34 5.22
N LYS A 30 1.90 -22.08 5.01
CA LYS A 30 2.94 -23.10 5.11
C LYS A 30 3.13 -23.61 6.54
N LEU A 31 2.99 -22.75 7.55
CA LEU A 31 3.07 -23.15 8.96
C LEU A 31 1.91 -24.07 9.33
N LEU A 32 0.68 -23.73 8.91
CA LEU A 32 -0.49 -24.57 9.16
C LEU A 32 -0.46 -25.89 8.40
N GLN A 33 0.14 -25.94 7.21
CA GLN A 33 0.39 -27.21 6.50
C GLN A 33 1.36 -28.12 7.26
N LEU A 34 2.37 -27.54 7.94
CA LEU A 34 3.37 -28.29 8.69
C LEU A 34 2.85 -28.72 10.07
N ASP A 35 2.00 -27.92 10.68
CA ASP A 35 1.39 -28.17 11.99
C ASP A 35 0.00 -27.50 12.06
N PRO A 36 -1.08 -28.24 11.74
CA PRO A 36 -2.44 -27.70 11.78
C PRO A 36 -2.91 -27.27 13.17
N GLY A 37 -2.25 -27.74 14.24
CA GLY A 37 -2.56 -27.38 15.63
C GLY A 37 -1.80 -26.14 16.12
N LEU A 38 -0.98 -25.53 15.27
CA LEU A 38 -0.16 -24.39 15.67
C LEU A 38 -1.05 -23.19 16.03
N ASN A 39 -0.88 -22.67 17.24
CA ASN A 39 -1.55 -21.44 17.67
C ASN A 39 -0.86 -20.22 17.05
N ILE A 40 -1.52 -19.55 16.10
CA ILE A 40 -1.01 -18.35 15.45
C ILE A 40 -1.94 -17.17 15.77
N GLN A 41 -1.38 -16.10 16.32
CA GLN A 41 -2.06 -14.84 16.54
C GLN A 41 -1.62 -13.80 15.51
N ILE A 42 -2.58 -13.08 14.92
CA ILE A 42 -2.33 -11.95 14.02
C ILE A 42 -2.64 -10.65 14.77
N ILE A 43 -1.63 -9.80 14.93
CA ILE A 43 -1.78 -8.47 15.53
C ILE A 43 -1.83 -7.44 14.40
N PRO A 44 -2.94 -6.71 14.21
CA PRO A 44 -3.03 -5.71 13.16
C PRO A 44 -2.09 -4.54 13.41
N GLY A 45 -1.63 -3.91 12.34
CA GLY A 45 -0.76 -2.74 12.37
C GLY A 45 -1.34 -1.56 11.60
N VAL A 46 -0.72 -0.39 11.75
CA VAL A 46 -1.08 0.78 10.94
C VAL A 46 -0.51 0.60 9.54
N SER A 47 -1.37 0.36 8.56
CA SER A 47 -0.98 0.19 7.17
C SER A 47 -0.37 1.46 6.56
N SER A 48 0.46 1.31 5.52
CA SER A 48 1.00 2.44 4.77
C SER A 48 -0.08 3.24 4.02
N ILE A 49 -1.26 2.66 3.78
CA ILE A 49 -2.42 3.32 3.17
C ILE A 49 -2.94 4.41 4.11
N THR A 50 -3.26 4.02 5.35
CA THR A 50 -3.78 4.93 6.37
C THR A 50 -2.71 5.90 6.86
N ALA A 51 -1.45 5.44 6.99
CA ALA A 51 -0.34 6.32 7.35
C ALA A 51 -0.12 7.40 6.29
N SER A 52 -0.05 7.04 5.01
CA SER A 52 0.11 8.01 3.91
C SER A 52 -1.03 9.01 3.84
N ALA A 53 -2.28 8.55 4.00
CA ALA A 53 -3.45 9.42 4.00
C ALA A 53 -3.41 10.44 5.16
N ALA A 54 -3.06 9.97 6.37
CA ALA A 54 -2.92 10.83 7.55
C ALA A 54 -1.79 11.86 7.37
N THR A 55 -0.61 11.41 6.90
CA THR A 55 0.54 12.27 6.58
C THR A 55 0.15 13.35 5.54
N ALA A 56 -0.56 12.98 4.48
CA ALA A 56 -1.00 13.91 3.44
C ALA A 56 -2.17 14.82 3.88
N ARG A 57 -2.81 14.51 5.01
CA ARG A 57 -4.05 15.12 5.52
C ARG A 57 -5.22 14.96 4.55
N ILE A 58 -5.38 13.76 4.01
CA ILE A 58 -6.42 13.41 3.05
C ILE A 58 -7.33 12.37 3.69
N SER A 59 -8.65 12.60 3.64
CA SER A 59 -9.61 11.53 3.94
C SER A 59 -9.62 10.54 2.78
N LEU A 60 -9.52 9.25 3.05
CA LEU A 60 -9.66 8.24 2.00
C LEU A 60 -11.12 8.03 1.58
N GLY A 61 -12.09 8.35 2.44
CA GLY A 61 -13.51 8.20 2.13
C GLY A 61 -14.39 8.88 3.16
N LEU A 62 -15.48 9.49 2.70
CA LEU A 62 -16.53 10.11 3.51
C LEU A 62 -17.90 9.61 3.04
N GLY A 63 -18.80 9.31 3.99
CA GLY A 63 -20.17 8.92 3.66
C GLY A 63 -20.26 7.66 2.80
N ASN A 64 -20.78 7.81 1.59
CA ASN A 64 -21.00 6.75 0.60
C ASN A 64 -19.87 6.61 -0.43
N GLU A 65 -18.76 7.31 -0.24
CA GLU A 65 -17.61 7.23 -1.14
C GLU A 65 -16.93 5.85 -1.09
N SER A 66 -16.54 5.39 -2.26
CA SER A 66 -15.91 4.11 -2.51
C SER A 66 -14.39 4.24 -2.59
N ILE A 67 -13.68 3.25 -2.03
CA ILE A 67 -12.21 3.22 -1.96
C ILE A 67 -11.70 1.94 -2.61
N ALA A 68 -10.72 2.07 -3.51
CA ALA A 68 -9.96 0.95 -4.04
C ALA A 68 -8.50 1.04 -3.58
N VAL A 69 -7.92 -0.12 -3.22
CA VAL A 69 -6.51 -0.27 -2.89
C VAL A 69 -5.92 -1.28 -3.86
N LEU A 70 -4.87 -0.90 -4.57
CA LEU A 70 -4.24 -1.72 -5.60
C LEU A 70 -2.72 -1.69 -5.46
N PRO A 71 -2.02 -2.78 -5.77
CA PRO A 71 -0.59 -2.71 -6.02
C PRO A 71 -0.37 -2.06 -7.39
N ALA A 72 0.65 -1.21 -7.52
CA ALA A 72 0.84 -0.38 -8.70
C ALA A 72 1.14 -1.17 -9.98
N ASN A 73 1.55 -2.45 -9.88
CA ASN A 73 1.73 -3.33 -11.03
C ASN A 73 0.40 -3.77 -11.69
N TYR A 74 -0.76 -3.37 -11.16
CA TYR A 74 -2.08 -3.65 -11.72
C TYR A 74 -2.53 -2.56 -12.72
N LEU A 75 -1.70 -2.24 -13.71
CA LEU A 75 -1.94 -1.14 -14.66
C LEU A 75 -3.10 -1.41 -15.63
N ASP A 76 -3.29 -2.65 -16.07
CA ASP A 76 -4.25 -3.01 -17.13
C ASP A 76 -5.69 -2.55 -16.83
N ASN A 77 -6.10 -2.60 -15.56
CA ASN A 77 -7.44 -2.22 -15.12
C ASN A 77 -7.50 -0.86 -14.41
N LEU A 78 -6.36 -0.17 -14.28
CA LEU A 78 -6.27 1.05 -13.48
C LEU A 78 -7.22 2.15 -13.97
N ARG A 79 -7.34 2.32 -15.30
CA ARG A 79 -8.29 3.29 -15.90
C ARG A 79 -9.73 3.02 -15.47
N THR A 80 -10.15 1.76 -15.45
CA THR A 80 -11.51 1.35 -15.07
C THR A 80 -11.74 1.57 -13.57
N THR A 81 -10.75 1.24 -12.73
CA THR A 81 -10.79 1.50 -11.29
C THR A 81 -10.90 3.00 -11.00
N LEU A 82 -10.06 3.83 -11.62
CA LEU A 82 -10.09 5.29 -11.47
C LEU A 82 -11.42 5.91 -11.90
N LYS A 83 -12.14 5.30 -12.85
CA LYS A 83 -13.50 5.72 -13.20
C LYS A 83 -14.53 5.32 -12.15
N SER A 84 -14.40 4.13 -11.59
CA SER A 84 -15.46 3.49 -10.77
C SER A 84 -15.39 3.83 -9.29
N PHE A 85 -14.23 4.25 -8.77
CA PHE A 85 -14.02 4.53 -7.35
C PHE A 85 -13.74 6.00 -7.08
N ASP A 86 -14.18 6.52 -5.94
CA ASP A 86 -13.97 7.91 -5.54
C ASP A 86 -12.53 8.16 -5.10
N THR A 87 -11.94 7.20 -4.39
CA THR A 87 -10.52 7.20 -4.02
C THR A 87 -9.82 5.92 -4.47
N VAL A 88 -8.67 6.06 -5.12
CA VAL A 88 -7.80 4.95 -5.51
C VAL A 88 -6.44 5.12 -4.85
N VAL A 89 -6.01 4.12 -4.09
CA VAL A 89 -4.70 4.06 -3.44
C VAL A 89 -3.82 3.05 -4.18
N LEU A 90 -2.71 3.52 -4.73
CA LEU A 90 -1.73 2.73 -5.46
C LEU A 90 -0.48 2.53 -4.61
N MET A 91 -0.17 1.29 -4.29
CA MET A 91 0.99 0.93 -3.46
C MET A 91 2.18 0.51 -4.31
N LYS A 92 3.42 0.80 -3.86
CA LYS A 92 4.67 0.35 -4.51
C LYS A 92 4.83 0.95 -5.93
N VAL A 93 4.55 2.24 -6.05
CA VAL A 93 4.53 2.96 -7.35
C VAL A 93 5.90 3.23 -7.96
N ASN A 94 6.99 2.97 -7.24
CA ASN A 94 8.35 3.37 -7.63
C ASN A 94 8.85 2.84 -8.98
N LYS A 95 8.23 1.79 -9.50
CA LYS A 95 8.60 1.20 -10.80
C LYS A 95 7.71 1.63 -11.96
N VAL A 96 6.58 2.27 -11.67
CA VAL A 96 5.49 2.50 -12.64
C VAL A 96 4.86 3.89 -12.50
N LEU A 97 5.56 4.82 -11.85
CA LEU A 97 5.06 6.15 -11.57
C LEU A 97 4.84 6.93 -12.87
N ASP A 98 5.73 6.80 -13.85
CA ASP A 98 5.65 7.52 -15.12
C ASP A 98 4.41 7.09 -15.91
N GLU A 99 4.08 5.79 -15.95
CA GLU A 99 2.84 5.29 -16.55
C GLU A 99 1.60 5.79 -15.80
N ILE A 100 1.65 5.84 -14.46
CA ILE A 100 0.56 6.39 -13.63
C ILE A 100 0.36 7.87 -13.95
N ILE A 101 1.43 8.67 -14.02
CA ILE A 101 1.37 10.10 -14.34
C ILE A 101 0.75 10.31 -15.72
N SER A 102 1.22 9.57 -16.74
CA SER A 102 0.67 9.66 -18.10
C SER A 102 -0.82 9.37 -18.11
N LEU A 103 -1.26 8.27 -17.47
CA LEU A 103 -2.66 7.91 -17.39
C LEU A 103 -3.51 8.98 -16.68
N LEU A 104 -3.01 9.51 -15.56
CA LEU A 104 -3.73 10.55 -14.83
C LEU A 104 -3.82 11.86 -15.60
N GLN A 105 -2.80 12.23 -16.39
CA GLN A 105 -2.85 13.38 -17.29
C GLN A 105 -3.89 13.18 -18.39
N GLU A 106 -3.90 12.02 -19.05
CA GLU A 106 -4.90 11.68 -20.07
C GLU A 106 -6.33 11.69 -19.54
N MET A 107 -6.52 11.33 -18.27
CA MET A 107 -7.82 11.32 -17.61
C MET A 107 -8.20 12.67 -16.98
N GLY A 108 -7.31 13.67 -16.99
CA GLY A 108 -7.53 14.95 -16.31
C GLY A 108 -7.56 14.84 -14.78
N LEU A 109 -6.98 13.78 -14.20
CA LEU A 109 -6.96 13.49 -12.77
C LEU A 109 -5.62 13.82 -12.09
N ILE A 110 -4.65 14.38 -12.83
CA ILE A 110 -3.30 14.60 -12.29
C ILE A 110 -3.29 15.54 -11.07
N SER A 111 -4.18 16.53 -11.02
CA SER A 111 -4.35 17.45 -9.89
C SER A 111 -5.01 16.82 -8.66
N ASN A 112 -5.61 15.64 -8.82
CA ASN A 112 -6.26 14.88 -7.75
C ASN A 112 -5.31 13.90 -7.05
N ALA A 113 -4.06 13.82 -7.50
CA ALA A 113 -3.09 12.83 -7.04
C ALA A 113 -2.05 13.42 -6.08
N VAL A 114 -1.78 12.71 -4.99
CA VAL A 114 -0.68 12.99 -4.07
C VAL A 114 0.14 11.72 -3.89
N CYS A 115 1.47 11.85 -3.91
CA CYS A 115 2.37 10.76 -3.56
C CYS A 115 2.97 10.99 -2.19
N VAL A 116 2.94 9.97 -1.33
CA VAL A 116 3.68 9.96 -0.07
C VAL A 116 4.73 8.86 -0.15
N SER A 117 5.99 9.23 0.08
CA SER A 117 7.11 8.31 0.17
C SER A 117 7.49 8.15 1.64
N ARG A 118 7.63 6.89 2.07
CA ARG A 118 8.16 6.52 3.39
C ARG A 118 7.40 7.16 4.56
N ALA A 119 6.08 7.11 4.50
CA ALA A 119 5.20 7.61 5.56
C ALA A 119 5.61 7.06 6.94
N GLY A 120 5.76 7.95 7.92
CA GLY A 120 6.17 7.63 9.30
C GLY A 120 7.65 7.27 9.48
N MET A 121 8.49 7.37 8.44
CA MET A 121 9.94 7.16 8.53
C MET A 121 10.69 8.50 8.58
N GLY A 122 11.99 8.47 8.93
CA GLY A 122 12.78 9.71 9.14
C GLY A 122 12.98 10.58 7.89
N ASP A 123 12.81 10.00 6.70
CA ASP A 123 12.92 10.61 5.37
C ASP A 123 11.56 10.63 4.64
N GLU A 124 10.47 10.75 5.40
CA GLU A 124 9.12 10.96 4.87
C GLU A 124 9.07 12.16 3.91
N THR A 125 8.45 11.97 2.74
CA THR A 125 8.28 13.04 1.76
C THR A 125 6.88 13.02 1.17
N ILE A 126 6.27 14.21 1.04
CA ILE A 126 4.94 14.40 0.44
C ILE A 126 5.11 15.19 -0.86
N TYR A 127 4.66 14.62 -1.96
CA TYR A 127 4.62 15.25 -3.27
C TYR A 127 3.16 15.56 -3.63
N ARG A 128 2.80 16.84 -3.54
CA ARG A 128 1.48 17.33 -3.98
C ARG A 128 1.37 17.52 -5.49
N ASP A 129 2.53 17.61 -6.14
CA ASP A 129 2.66 17.61 -7.59
C ASP A 129 3.55 16.42 -7.96
N ILE A 130 2.91 15.31 -8.31
CA ILE A 130 3.61 14.06 -8.58
C ILE A 130 4.42 14.11 -9.90
N THR A 131 4.15 15.08 -10.77
CA THR A 131 4.87 15.25 -12.05
C THR A 131 6.32 15.70 -11.88
N LYS A 132 6.66 16.22 -10.70
CA LYS A 132 8.01 16.66 -10.34
C LYS A 132 8.88 15.55 -9.78
N ILE A 133 8.31 14.36 -9.56
CA ILE A 133 9.03 13.22 -9.05
C ILE A 133 9.81 12.60 -10.21
N LYS A 134 11.10 12.37 -10.00
CA LYS A 134 11.88 11.47 -10.86
C LYS A 134 11.66 10.04 -10.40
N GLN A 135 11.13 9.18 -11.27
CA GLN A 135 10.77 7.81 -10.90
C GLN A 135 11.95 7.04 -10.29
N GLU A 136 13.16 7.20 -10.83
CA GLU A 136 14.38 6.53 -10.35
C GLU A 136 14.79 6.94 -8.93
N ALA A 137 14.33 8.11 -8.46
CA ALA A 137 14.57 8.59 -7.10
C ALA A 137 13.47 8.15 -6.12
N LEU A 138 12.37 7.57 -6.60
CA LEU A 138 11.23 7.23 -5.76
C LEU A 138 11.47 5.92 -4.98
N ASN A 139 11.18 5.95 -3.68
CA ASN A 139 11.40 4.80 -2.83
C ASN A 139 10.31 3.72 -3.02
N TYR A 140 10.66 2.45 -2.81
CA TYR A 140 9.71 1.33 -2.80
C TYR A 140 8.50 1.56 -1.87
N PHE A 141 8.69 2.21 -0.73
CA PHE A 141 7.63 2.55 0.22
C PHE A 141 6.86 3.82 -0.18
N SER A 142 6.53 3.95 -1.47
CA SER A 142 5.75 5.06 -1.99
C SER A 142 4.32 4.64 -2.32
N VAL A 143 3.39 5.51 -1.97
CA VAL A 143 1.95 5.36 -2.17
C VAL A 143 1.43 6.58 -2.91
N VAL A 144 0.68 6.37 -3.99
CA VAL A 144 -0.09 7.43 -4.66
C VAL A 144 -1.55 7.31 -4.22
N ILE A 145 -2.14 8.41 -3.82
CA ILE A 145 -3.56 8.53 -3.50
C ILE A 145 -4.17 9.44 -4.55
N VAL A 146 -5.14 8.95 -5.30
CA VAL A 146 -5.95 9.72 -6.25
C VAL A 146 -7.35 9.84 -5.70
N ARG A 147 -7.80 11.06 -5.42
CA ARG A 147 -9.13 11.32 -4.83
C ARG A 147 -9.88 12.38 -5.62
N LYS A 148 -11.06 12.02 -6.13
CA LYS A 148 -11.94 12.87 -6.94
C LYS A 148 -12.90 13.69 -6.10
#